data_AF-A0A167KJK0-F1
#
_entry.id   AF-A0A167KJK0-F1
#
_cell.length_a   1.000
_cell.length_b   1.000
_cell.length_c   1.000
_cell.angle_alpha   90.00
_cell.angle_beta   90.00
_cell.angle_gamma   90.00
#
_symmetry.space_group_name_H-M   'P 1'
#
loop_
_entity.id
_entity.type
_entity.pdbx_description
1 polymer ?
#
loop_
_entity_poly.entity_id
_entity_poly.type
_entity_poly.pdbx_seq_one_letter_code
_entity_poly.pdbx_strand_id
1 'polypeptide(L)'
;MARKTILAFSQNTPHQPDYNYIEGFLVGLATLGTEVRVDKWLVNIFGDYQSIDRYQLQALMELCEQSQVTVAEATYKLPKQCVLSKNDMATSLDEGAPLPKFCTGFIAGLSTVLNDSNLPAAHKEAIANTQALFAGFTSLDRAKLTFSYSESVRSFEQEALQVKRRLASTIHDLSDMLRMSPFDFDAFADPEFEGFEYSEFSDEELDAKDDAARLLLQLDDPNSIDLIDEFLKVEEQTFITPTFKQQNEGHFWLMHETRPYMAVRFHKARLLFESNQFQKACTELEELLKLNPNDNQACRYLYANCLVMLKQWDKLKVLLSEYEEDGIFMKSAEALMLYALEGESAELNAIKQGLIKANKHFVKILTGQEKVKLPDVLGYTLGSKEEVITYIEMGGKRAWLSVEGSLFWLRNKKK
;
A
#
# COMPACT_ATOMS: atom_id res chain seq x y z
N MET A 1 -24.99 -26.54 18.17
CA MET A 1 -26.39 -26.93 17.88
C MET A 1 -26.83 -26.33 16.55
N ALA A 2 -26.64 -25.01 16.34
CA ALA A 2 -26.94 -24.29 15.10
C ALA A 2 -26.45 -24.96 13.79
N ARG A 3 -25.16 -25.32 13.70
CA ARG A 3 -24.59 -25.99 12.49
C ARG A 3 -25.35 -27.25 12.05
N LYS A 4 -25.81 -28.07 13.01
CA LYS A 4 -26.57 -29.30 12.71
C LYS A 4 -27.97 -28.98 12.20
N THR A 5 -28.62 -27.97 12.79
CA THR A 5 -29.94 -27.49 12.38
C THR A 5 -29.91 -26.90 10.96
N ILE A 6 -28.91 -26.08 10.65
CA ILE A 6 -28.71 -25.49 9.31
C ILE A 6 -28.50 -26.58 8.25
N LEU A 7 -27.65 -27.58 8.53
CA LEU A 7 -27.42 -28.69 7.60
C LEU A 7 -28.65 -29.58 7.40
N ALA A 8 -29.46 -29.79 8.44
CA ALA A 8 -30.71 -30.54 8.33
C ALA A 8 -31.74 -29.81 7.44
N PHE A 9 -31.78 -28.48 7.49
CA PHE A 9 -32.58 -27.69 6.55
C PHE A 9 -32.02 -27.84 5.13
N SER A 10 -30.72 -27.59 4.93
CA SER A 10 -30.05 -27.65 3.63
C SER A 10 -30.31 -28.96 2.87
N GLN A 11 -30.26 -30.11 3.55
CA GLN A 11 -30.52 -31.42 2.94
C GLN A 11 -31.91 -31.56 2.31
N ASN A 12 -32.88 -30.74 2.73
CA ASN A 12 -34.25 -30.76 2.23
C ASN A 12 -34.53 -29.67 1.19
N THR A 13 -33.50 -28.95 0.71
CA THR A 13 -33.65 -27.88 -0.28
C THR A 13 -33.11 -28.30 -1.65
N PRO A 14 -33.52 -27.67 -2.75
CA PRO A 14 -33.03 -28.01 -4.09
C PRO A 14 -31.51 -27.92 -4.27
N HIS A 15 -30.87 -26.89 -3.71
CA HIS A 15 -29.43 -26.66 -3.90
C HIS A 15 -28.53 -27.47 -2.96
N GLN A 16 -29.04 -27.94 -1.82
CA GLN A 16 -28.32 -28.71 -0.80
C GLN A 16 -26.90 -28.18 -0.46
N PRO A 17 -26.72 -26.86 -0.22
CA PRO A 17 -25.39 -26.30 0.02
C PRO A 17 -24.75 -26.85 1.30
N ASP A 18 -23.43 -27.05 1.27
CA ASP A 18 -22.70 -27.42 2.48
C ASP A 18 -22.55 -26.21 3.41
N TYR A 19 -22.17 -26.48 4.66
CA TYR A 19 -22.06 -25.43 5.68
C TYR A 19 -21.03 -24.35 5.33
N ASN A 20 -19.90 -24.69 4.69
CA ASN A 20 -18.88 -23.70 4.36
C ASN A 20 -19.38 -22.76 3.28
N TYR A 21 -20.13 -23.27 2.30
CA TYR A 21 -20.79 -22.43 1.31
C TYR A 21 -21.77 -21.45 1.97
N ILE A 22 -22.63 -21.94 2.87
CA ILE A 22 -23.61 -21.10 3.58
C ILE A 22 -22.88 -20.02 4.40
N GLU A 23 -21.87 -20.39 5.17
CA GLU A 23 -21.06 -19.47 5.97
C GLU A 23 -20.34 -18.44 5.10
N GLY A 24 -19.73 -18.87 3.99
CA GLY A 24 -19.10 -17.98 3.03
C GLY A 24 -20.08 -16.98 2.45
N PHE A 25 -21.27 -17.42 2.04
CA PHE A 25 -22.32 -16.56 1.49
C PHE A 25 -22.76 -15.49 2.48
N LEU A 26 -23.04 -15.87 3.73
CA LEU A 26 -23.46 -14.92 4.77
C LEU A 26 -22.35 -13.93 5.13
N VAL A 27 -21.08 -14.35 5.10
CA VAL A 27 -19.94 -13.45 5.25
C VAL A 27 -19.83 -12.49 4.06
N GLY A 28 -20.10 -12.95 2.85
CA GLY A 28 -20.19 -12.09 1.66
C GLY A 28 -21.25 -11.00 1.83
N LEU A 29 -22.46 -11.37 2.25
CA LEU A 29 -23.52 -10.40 2.58
C LEU A 29 -23.10 -9.42 3.69
N ALA A 30 -22.51 -9.93 4.78
CA ALA A 30 -22.04 -9.11 5.89
C ALA A 30 -21.00 -8.07 5.45
N THR A 31 -20.16 -8.42 4.48
CA THR A 31 -19.12 -7.55 3.90
C THR A 31 -19.73 -6.37 3.14
N LEU A 32 -20.85 -6.60 2.45
CA LEU A 32 -21.52 -5.55 1.68
C LEU A 32 -22.10 -4.43 2.54
N GLY A 33 -22.42 -4.71 3.81
CA GLY A 33 -23.03 -3.73 4.72
C GLY A 33 -24.45 -3.29 4.35
N THR A 34 -25.01 -3.79 3.24
CA THR A 34 -26.36 -3.49 2.76
C THR A 34 -27.38 -4.50 3.29
N GLU A 35 -28.56 -4.01 3.65
CA GLU A 35 -29.64 -4.86 4.16
C GLU A 35 -30.32 -5.61 3.00
N VAL A 36 -29.85 -6.82 2.71
CA VAL A 36 -30.50 -7.72 1.76
C VAL A 36 -31.66 -8.44 2.44
N ARG A 37 -32.86 -8.34 1.85
CA ARG A 37 -34.05 -9.03 2.36
C ARG A 37 -33.85 -10.53 2.54
N VAL A 38 -34.28 -11.04 3.69
CA VAL A 38 -34.13 -12.46 4.09
C VAL A 38 -34.70 -13.44 3.08
N ASP A 39 -35.88 -13.15 2.52
CA ASP A 39 -36.50 -14.01 1.51
C ASP A 39 -35.67 -14.11 0.21
N LYS A 40 -34.90 -13.08 -0.12
CA LYS A 40 -34.10 -13.05 -1.35
C LYS A 40 -32.83 -13.88 -1.23
N TRP A 41 -32.09 -13.71 -0.13
CA TRP A 41 -30.85 -14.47 0.03
C TRP A 41 -31.10 -15.93 0.44
N LEU A 42 -32.21 -16.25 1.12
CA LEU A 42 -32.58 -17.65 1.38
C LEU A 42 -32.82 -18.43 0.08
N VAL A 43 -33.57 -17.86 -0.88
CA VAL A 43 -33.81 -18.51 -2.18
C VAL A 43 -32.51 -18.64 -2.98
N ASN A 44 -31.60 -17.66 -2.89
CA ASN A 44 -30.29 -17.74 -3.55
C ASN A 44 -29.45 -18.93 -3.03
N ILE A 45 -29.35 -19.06 -1.70
CA ILE A 45 -28.57 -20.15 -1.08
C ILE A 45 -29.23 -21.51 -1.30
N PHE A 46 -30.55 -21.61 -1.08
CA PHE A 46 -31.21 -22.91 -0.92
C PHE A 46 -32.05 -23.36 -2.12
N GLY A 47 -32.38 -22.44 -3.04
CA GLY A 47 -33.34 -22.66 -4.14
C GLY A 47 -34.78 -22.53 -3.66
N ASP A 48 -35.75 -22.87 -4.51
CA ASP A 48 -37.17 -22.84 -4.18
C ASP A 48 -37.54 -23.99 -3.21
N TYR A 49 -37.33 -23.76 -1.91
CA TYR A 49 -37.64 -24.71 -0.83
C TYR A 49 -39.12 -24.66 -0.42
N GLN A 50 -39.67 -25.77 0.08
CA GLN A 50 -41.09 -25.87 0.43
C GLN A 50 -41.46 -25.12 1.71
N SER A 51 -40.69 -25.28 2.78
CA SER A 51 -40.89 -24.61 4.06
C SER A 51 -39.60 -24.59 4.88
N ILE A 52 -39.50 -23.61 5.77
CA ILE A 52 -38.45 -23.49 6.77
C ILE A 52 -39.11 -23.35 8.14
N ASP A 53 -38.68 -24.14 9.12
CA ASP A 53 -39.22 -24.04 10.47
C ASP A 53 -38.55 -22.90 11.27
N ARG A 54 -39.17 -22.52 12.39
CA ARG A 54 -38.70 -21.42 13.23
C ARG A 54 -37.28 -21.62 13.76
N TYR A 55 -36.91 -22.85 14.13
CA TYR A 55 -35.59 -23.14 14.70
C TYR A 55 -34.50 -23.15 13.62
N GLN A 56 -34.83 -23.60 12.41
CA GLN A 56 -33.96 -23.53 11.23
C GLN A 56 -33.70 -22.08 10.83
N LEU A 57 -34.76 -21.26 10.73
CA LEU A 57 -34.63 -19.85 10.42
C LEU A 57 -33.83 -19.11 11.51
N GLN A 58 -34.12 -19.38 12.79
CA GLN A 58 -33.38 -18.79 13.89
C GLN A 58 -31.89 -19.11 13.82
N ALA A 59 -31.51 -20.37 13.57
CA ALA A 59 -30.11 -20.76 13.46
C ALA A 59 -29.37 -20.05 12.31
N LEU A 60 -30.05 -19.82 11.17
CA LEU A 60 -29.50 -19.07 10.05
C LEU A 60 -29.35 -17.58 10.36
N MET A 61 -30.34 -16.98 11.01
CA MET A 61 -30.29 -15.58 11.43
C MET A 61 -29.18 -15.32 12.45
N GLU A 62 -29.00 -16.22 13.43
CA GLU A 62 -27.89 -16.15 14.40
C GLU A 62 -26.51 -16.18 13.70
N LEU A 63 -26.35 -17.04 12.67
CA LEU A 63 -25.11 -17.10 11.89
C LEU A 63 -24.90 -15.83 11.05
N CYS A 64 -25.97 -15.28 10.48
CA CYS A 64 -25.93 -14.03 9.70
C CYS A 64 -25.53 -12.85 10.61
N GLU A 65 -26.18 -12.69 11.75
CA GLU A 65 -25.88 -11.65 12.75
C GLU A 65 -24.45 -11.78 13.27
N GLN A 66 -24.00 -12.99 13.59
CA GLN A 66 -22.62 -13.24 14.00
C GLN A 66 -21.62 -12.82 12.90
N SER A 67 -21.93 -13.11 11.64
CA SER A 67 -21.09 -12.71 10.50
C SER A 67 -21.04 -11.19 10.36
N GLN A 68 -22.19 -10.51 10.47
CA GLN A 68 -22.29 -9.06 10.44
C GLN A 68 -21.46 -8.40 11.55
N VAL A 69 -21.61 -8.83 12.80
CA VAL A 69 -20.86 -8.28 13.94
C VAL A 69 -19.36 -8.50 13.78
N THR A 70 -18.93 -9.72 13.48
CA THR A 70 -17.49 -10.04 13.40
C THR A 70 -16.79 -9.39 12.21
N VAL A 71 -17.49 -9.21 11.08
CA VAL A 71 -16.96 -8.42 9.96
C VAL A 71 -16.94 -6.94 10.32
N ALA A 72 -18.00 -6.42 10.97
CA ALA A 72 -18.10 -5.02 11.36
C ALA A 72 -17.01 -4.55 12.32
N GLU A 73 -16.61 -5.42 13.26
CA GLU A 73 -15.60 -5.13 14.27
C GLU A 73 -14.18 -5.51 13.83
N ALA A 74 -14.01 -5.91 12.56
CA ALA A 74 -12.75 -6.43 12.04
C ALA A 74 -12.16 -7.60 12.85
N THR A 75 -13.03 -8.44 13.45
CA THR A 75 -12.63 -9.59 14.29
C THR A 75 -12.85 -10.95 13.61
N TYR A 76 -13.50 -10.99 12.45
CA TYR A 76 -13.77 -12.22 11.70
C TYR A 76 -12.49 -13.01 11.38
N LYS A 77 -12.58 -14.34 11.49
CA LYS A 77 -11.51 -15.28 11.15
C LYS A 77 -12.08 -16.39 10.28
N LEU A 78 -11.33 -16.80 9.26
CA LEU A 78 -11.75 -17.93 8.44
C LEU A 78 -11.99 -19.20 9.27
N PRO A 79 -12.93 -20.06 8.86
CA PRO A 79 -13.16 -21.34 9.50
C PRO A 79 -11.87 -22.15 9.56
N LYS A 80 -11.58 -22.79 10.70
CA LYS A 80 -10.34 -23.57 10.92
C LYS A 80 -10.12 -24.67 9.89
N GLN A 81 -11.21 -25.16 9.29
CA GLN A 81 -11.24 -26.18 8.25
C GLN A 81 -10.85 -25.65 6.84
N CYS A 82 -10.89 -24.33 6.62
CA CYS A 82 -10.46 -23.68 5.37
C CYS A 82 -8.93 -23.54 5.32
N VAL A 83 -8.24 -24.67 5.26
CA VAL A 83 -6.78 -24.78 5.23
C VAL A 83 -6.29 -24.86 3.78
N LEU A 84 -5.12 -24.28 3.51
CA LEU A 84 -4.37 -24.53 2.28
C LEU A 84 -3.07 -25.24 2.65
N SER A 85 -2.96 -26.53 2.31
CA SER A 85 -1.77 -27.33 2.61
C SER A 85 -0.57 -26.87 1.78
N LYS A 86 0.60 -26.81 2.42
CA LYS A 86 1.87 -26.52 1.74
C LYS A 86 2.39 -27.72 0.93
N ASN A 87 1.99 -28.92 1.32
CA ASN A 87 2.53 -30.17 0.75
C ASN A 87 1.54 -30.85 -0.19
N ASP A 88 0.26 -30.48 -0.11
CA ASP A 88 -0.82 -31.09 -0.90
C ASP A 88 -1.94 -30.07 -1.16
N MET A 89 -1.59 -29.07 -1.98
CA MET A 89 -2.49 -27.97 -2.32
C MET A 89 -3.69 -28.45 -3.14
N ALA A 90 -3.50 -29.46 -4.00
CA ALA A 90 -4.55 -30.02 -4.83
C ALA A 90 -5.73 -30.50 -3.98
N THR A 91 -5.49 -31.36 -2.98
CA THR A 91 -6.53 -31.84 -2.06
C THR A 91 -7.20 -30.71 -1.28
N SER A 92 -6.46 -29.63 -0.97
CA SER A 92 -7.02 -28.47 -0.26
C SER A 92 -7.96 -27.63 -1.15
N LEU A 93 -7.84 -27.77 -2.47
CA LEU A 93 -8.59 -27.05 -3.49
C LEU A 93 -9.54 -27.96 -4.29
N ASP A 94 -9.76 -29.20 -3.84
CA ASP A 94 -10.77 -30.09 -4.41
C ASP A 94 -12.18 -29.53 -4.21
N GLU A 95 -13.09 -29.83 -5.13
CA GLU A 95 -14.46 -29.27 -5.16
C GLU A 95 -15.25 -29.46 -3.84
N GLY A 96 -15.00 -30.56 -3.13
CA GLY A 96 -15.64 -30.87 -1.84
C GLY A 96 -14.90 -30.31 -0.62
N ALA A 97 -13.73 -29.72 -0.80
CA ALA A 97 -12.92 -29.23 0.31
C ALA A 97 -13.52 -27.93 0.91
N PRO A 98 -13.30 -27.68 2.21
CA PRO A 98 -13.94 -26.56 2.89
C PRO A 98 -13.58 -25.18 2.33
N LEU A 99 -12.33 -24.99 1.88
CA LEU A 99 -11.85 -23.71 1.38
C LEU A 99 -12.51 -23.30 0.06
N PRO A 100 -12.52 -24.14 -1.00
CA PRO A 100 -13.30 -23.88 -2.21
C PRO A 100 -14.76 -23.57 -1.95
N LYS A 101 -15.44 -24.40 -1.14
CA LYS A 101 -16.85 -24.19 -0.80
C LYS A 101 -17.10 -22.84 -0.14
N PHE A 102 -16.26 -22.46 0.82
CA PHE A 102 -16.32 -21.14 1.46
C PHE A 102 -16.13 -20.01 0.45
N CYS A 103 -15.10 -20.09 -0.40
CA CYS A 103 -14.80 -19.07 -1.40
C CYS A 103 -15.92 -18.93 -2.44
N THR A 104 -16.49 -20.04 -2.91
CA THR A 104 -17.64 -20.02 -3.84
C THR A 104 -18.86 -19.37 -3.18
N GLY A 105 -19.16 -19.72 -1.93
CA GLY A 105 -20.24 -19.08 -1.17
C GLY A 105 -20.02 -17.59 -1.02
N PHE A 106 -18.82 -17.18 -0.61
CA PHE A 106 -18.45 -15.78 -0.43
C PHE A 106 -18.60 -14.96 -1.71
N ILE A 107 -18.12 -15.46 -2.85
CA ILE A 107 -18.29 -14.83 -4.16
C ILE A 107 -19.78 -14.66 -4.49
N ALA A 108 -20.60 -15.70 -4.26
CA ALA A 108 -22.03 -15.65 -4.52
C ALA A 108 -22.76 -14.63 -3.62
N GLY A 109 -22.32 -14.50 -2.36
CA GLY A 109 -22.81 -13.47 -1.44
C GLY A 109 -22.48 -12.06 -1.91
N LEU A 110 -21.24 -11.80 -2.35
CA LEU A 110 -20.86 -10.50 -2.92
C LEU A 110 -21.63 -10.16 -4.20
N SER A 111 -21.99 -11.16 -5.01
CA SER A 111 -22.72 -10.96 -6.27
C SER A 111 -24.13 -10.43 -6.11
N THR A 112 -24.70 -10.39 -4.90
CA THR A 112 -26.11 -9.98 -4.70
C THR A 112 -26.37 -8.52 -5.03
N VAL A 113 -25.34 -7.67 -5.05
CA VAL A 113 -25.45 -6.23 -5.33
C VAL A 113 -24.84 -5.81 -6.66
N LEU A 114 -24.26 -6.73 -7.44
CA LEU A 114 -23.56 -6.35 -8.69
C LEU A 114 -24.48 -5.73 -9.75
N ASN A 115 -25.78 -6.06 -9.71
CA ASN A 115 -26.78 -5.47 -10.59
C ASN A 115 -27.42 -4.19 -10.02
N ASP A 116 -26.99 -3.71 -8.85
CA ASP A 116 -27.48 -2.46 -8.28
C ASP A 116 -26.93 -1.27 -9.09
N SER A 117 -27.85 -0.51 -9.70
CA SER A 117 -27.49 0.68 -10.48
C SER A 117 -26.94 1.80 -9.59
N ASN A 118 -27.25 1.79 -8.30
CA ASN A 118 -26.87 2.84 -7.35
C ASN A 118 -25.54 2.55 -6.64
N LEU A 119 -24.95 1.37 -6.85
CA LEU A 119 -23.66 1.03 -6.25
C LEU A 119 -22.54 1.76 -7.01
N PRO A 120 -21.67 2.54 -6.33
CA PRO A 120 -20.57 3.27 -6.97
C PRO A 120 -19.65 2.38 -7.80
N ALA A 121 -19.05 2.92 -8.87
CA ALA A 121 -18.14 2.18 -9.74
C ALA A 121 -16.93 1.61 -8.98
N ALA A 122 -16.29 2.43 -8.13
CA ALA A 122 -15.19 1.98 -7.26
C ALA A 122 -15.60 0.82 -6.32
N HIS A 123 -16.84 0.84 -5.82
CA HIS A 123 -17.35 -0.25 -4.98
C HIS A 123 -17.56 -1.53 -5.79
N LYS A 124 -18.08 -1.42 -7.03
CA LYS A 124 -18.23 -2.55 -7.96
C LYS A 124 -16.88 -3.16 -8.33
N GLU A 125 -15.90 -2.32 -8.61
CA GLU A 125 -14.55 -2.74 -8.98
C GLU A 125 -13.86 -3.46 -7.81
N ALA A 126 -13.90 -2.88 -6.60
CA ALA A 126 -13.32 -3.51 -5.42
C ALA A 126 -13.99 -4.85 -5.07
N ILE A 127 -15.31 -4.96 -5.27
CA ILE A 127 -16.03 -6.24 -5.17
C ILE A 127 -15.51 -7.22 -6.23
N ALA A 128 -15.40 -6.82 -7.49
CA ALA A 128 -14.92 -7.67 -8.59
C ALA A 128 -13.48 -8.15 -8.35
N ASN A 129 -12.58 -7.27 -7.93
CA ASN A 129 -11.19 -7.58 -7.59
C ASN A 129 -11.12 -8.59 -6.43
N THR A 130 -11.95 -8.39 -5.40
CA THR A 130 -12.04 -9.33 -4.28
C THR A 130 -12.60 -10.68 -4.73
N GLN A 131 -13.62 -10.69 -5.59
CA GLN A 131 -14.18 -11.93 -6.15
C GLN A 131 -13.14 -12.69 -6.98
N ALA A 132 -12.34 -12.00 -7.79
CA ALA A 132 -11.26 -12.62 -8.57
C ALA A 132 -10.19 -13.26 -7.68
N LEU A 133 -9.81 -12.58 -6.59
CA LEU A 133 -8.86 -13.10 -5.61
C LEU A 133 -9.40 -14.35 -4.90
N PHE A 134 -10.66 -14.33 -4.45
CA PHE A 134 -11.30 -15.50 -3.84
C PHE A 134 -11.55 -16.62 -4.85
N ALA A 135 -11.79 -16.30 -6.12
CA ALA A 135 -11.98 -17.27 -7.19
C ALA A 135 -10.74 -18.14 -7.39
N GLY A 136 -9.55 -17.58 -7.16
CA GLY A 136 -8.29 -18.32 -7.16
C GLY A 136 -8.25 -19.50 -6.16
N PHE A 137 -9.09 -19.50 -5.12
CA PHE A 137 -9.16 -20.60 -4.14
C PHE A 137 -10.32 -21.58 -4.39
N THR A 138 -11.03 -21.48 -5.51
CA THR A 138 -12.17 -22.37 -5.81
C THR A 138 -11.77 -23.63 -6.57
N SER A 139 -10.60 -23.67 -7.19
CA SER A 139 -9.99 -24.88 -7.76
C SER A 139 -8.49 -24.71 -7.95
N LEU A 140 -7.78 -25.82 -8.15
CA LEU A 140 -6.34 -25.78 -8.45
C LEU A 140 -6.04 -25.03 -9.77
N ASP A 141 -6.89 -25.19 -10.78
CA ASP A 141 -6.70 -24.52 -12.07
C ASP A 141 -6.89 -23.01 -11.95
N ARG A 142 -7.90 -22.57 -11.18
CA ARG A 142 -8.06 -21.14 -10.88
C ARG A 142 -6.92 -20.61 -10.04
N ALA A 143 -6.40 -21.37 -9.07
CA ALA A 143 -5.23 -20.96 -8.30
C ALA A 143 -4.02 -20.72 -9.20
N LYS A 144 -3.77 -21.61 -10.17
CA LYS A 144 -2.70 -21.42 -11.14
C LYS A 144 -2.94 -20.19 -12.01
N LEU A 145 -4.14 -19.97 -12.51
CA LEU A 145 -4.44 -18.80 -13.35
C LEU A 145 -4.32 -17.48 -12.57
N THR A 146 -4.85 -17.44 -11.35
CA THR A 146 -4.90 -16.22 -10.54
C THR A 146 -3.56 -15.88 -9.90
N PHE A 147 -2.75 -16.88 -9.52
CA PHE A 147 -1.50 -16.69 -8.77
C PHE A 147 -0.23 -17.04 -9.56
N SER A 148 -0.33 -17.25 -10.89
CA SER A 148 0.85 -17.38 -11.76
C SER A 148 1.00 -16.10 -12.59
N TYR A 149 1.59 -15.06 -12.00
CA TYR A 149 2.00 -13.87 -12.75
C TYR A 149 3.19 -14.17 -13.68
N SER A 150 3.25 -13.51 -14.84
CA SER A 150 4.24 -13.72 -15.90
C SER A 150 5.67 -13.31 -15.53
N GLU A 151 5.86 -12.60 -14.42
CA GLU A 151 7.17 -12.19 -13.91
C GLU A 151 7.21 -12.34 -12.39
N SER A 152 7.71 -13.48 -11.86
CA SER A 152 8.10 -13.51 -10.45
C SER A 152 9.09 -14.62 -10.09
N VAL A 153 9.93 -14.30 -9.11
CA VAL A 153 10.93 -15.16 -8.44
C VAL A 153 10.27 -16.26 -7.58
N ARG A 154 8.93 -16.30 -7.47
CA ARG A 154 8.15 -17.20 -6.61
C ARG A 154 7.23 -18.10 -7.43
N SER A 155 7.00 -19.30 -6.92
CA SER A 155 6.02 -20.22 -7.51
C SER A 155 4.60 -19.83 -7.11
N PHE A 156 3.61 -20.19 -7.93
CA PHE A 156 2.20 -19.88 -7.65
C PHE A 156 1.75 -20.42 -6.28
N GLU A 157 2.31 -21.55 -5.82
CA GLU A 157 2.00 -22.10 -4.51
C GLU A 157 2.42 -21.17 -3.37
N GLN A 158 3.58 -20.51 -3.50
CA GLN A 158 4.07 -19.56 -2.50
C GLN A 158 3.19 -18.33 -2.44
N GLU A 159 2.74 -17.84 -3.59
CA GLU A 159 1.82 -16.72 -3.72
C GLU A 159 0.44 -17.05 -3.15
N ALA A 160 -0.14 -18.18 -3.56
CA ALA A 160 -1.41 -18.68 -3.03
C ALA A 160 -1.37 -18.83 -1.50
N LEU A 161 -0.27 -19.33 -0.93
CA LEU A 161 -0.08 -19.43 0.52
C LEU A 161 0.02 -18.07 1.22
N GLN A 162 0.60 -17.06 0.57
CA GLN A 162 0.69 -15.70 1.10
C GLN A 162 -0.68 -15.02 1.08
N VAL A 163 -1.38 -15.06 -0.05
CA VAL A 163 -2.73 -14.52 -0.21
C VAL A 163 -3.70 -15.22 0.76
N LYS A 164 -3.59 -16.55 0.91
CA LYS A 164 -4.43 -17.31 1.83
C LYS A 164 -4.36 -16.82 3.29
N ARG A 165 -3.20 -16.31 3.73
CA ARG A 165 -3.01 -15.77 5.09
C ARG A 165 -3.72 -14.43 5.29
N ARG A 166 -4.04 -13.73 4.20
CA ARG A 166 -4.64 -12.40 4.21
C ARG A 166 -6.13 -12.39 3.88
N LEU A 167 -6.75 -13.52 3.50
CA LEU A 167 -8.18 -13.55 3.16
C LEU A 167 -9.10 -12.94 4.22
N ALA A 168 -8.81 -13.09 5.51
CA ALA A 168 -9.61 -12.44 6.56
C ALA A 168 -9.46 -10.92 6.53
N SER A 169 -8.23 -10.40 6.41
CA SER A 169 -8.02 -8.95 6.32
C SER A 169 -8.62 -8.39 5.03
N THR A 170 -8.53 -9.10 3.90
CA THR A 170 -9.19 -8.68 2.65
C THR A 170 -10.71 -8.53 2.80
N ILE A 171 -11.36 -9.38 3.61
CA ILE A 171 -12.79 -9.24 3.93
C ILE A 171 -13.03 -7.95 4.73
N HIS A 172 -12.19 -7.68 5.72
CA HIS A 172 -12.28 -6.46 6.55
C HIS A 172 -12.04 -5.20 5.72
N ASP A 173 -10.96 -5.18 4.93
CA ASP A 173 -10.58 -4.06 4.07
C ASP A 173 -11.70 -3.72 3.07
N LEU A 174 -12.32 -4.75 2.47
CA LEU A 174 -13.47 -4.55 1.58
C LEU A 174 -14.68 -4.02 2.36
N SER A 175 -14.98 -4.57 3.53
CA SER A 175 -16.13 -4.11 4.32
C SER A 175 -15.99 -2.67 4.79
N ASP A 176 -14.79 -2.27 5.20
CA ASP A 176 -14.50 -0.89 5.60
C ASP A 176 -14.67 0.04 4.41
N MET A 177 -14.08 -0.30 3.25
CA MET A 177 -14.23 0.49 2.03
C MET A 177 -15.70 0.67 1.63
N LEU A 178 -16.50 -0.41 1.62
CA LEU A 178 -17.92 -0.34 1.23
C LEU A 178 -18.78 0.46 2.22
N ARG A 179 -18.36 0.57 3.48
CA ARG A 179 -19.04 1.38 4.51
C ARG A 179 -18.64 2.83 4.51
N MET A 180 -17.48 3.15 3.94
CA MET A 180 -17.17 4.53 3.64
C MET A 180 -18.20 4.96 2.61
N SER A 181 -19.14 5.81 3.03
CA SER A 181 -19.91 6.60 2.08
C SER A 181 -18.90 7.21 1.12
N PRO A 182 -19.15 7.25 -0.21
CA PRO A 182 -18.45 8.21 -1.03
C PRO A 182 -18.53 9.52 -0.25
N PHE A 183 -17.38 10.15 0.00
CA PHE A 183 -17.39 11.49 0.57
C PHE A 183 -18.33 12.28 -0.32
N ASP A 184 -19.49 12.65 0.23
CA ASP A 184 -20.57 13.28 -0.52
C ASP A 184 -20.12 14.72 -0.76
N PHE A 185 -19.30 14.88 -1.80
CA PHE A 185 -18.74 16.16 -2.21
C PHE A 185 -19.87 17.15 -2.54
N ASP A 186 -21.02 16.62 -3.00
CA ASP A 186 -22.22 17.40 -3.31
C ASP A 186 -22.91 17.96 -2.04
N ALA A 187 -22.84 17.26 -0.90
CA ALA A 187 -23.44 17.74 0.35
C ALA A 187 -22.65 18.89 1.02
N PHE A 188 -21.39 19.09 0.61
CA PHE A 188 -20.52 20.21 1.00
C PHE A 188 -20.16 21.11 -0.19
N ALA A 189 -20.94 21.07 -1.27
CA ALA A 189 -20.90 22.09 -2.31
C ALA A 189 -21.33 23.44 -1.71
N ASP A 190 -20.38 24.09 -1.06
CA ASP A 190 -20.38 25.52 -0.88
C ASP A 190 -20.54 26.11 -2.28
N PRO A 191 -21.56 26.95 -2.56
CA PRO A 191 -21.76 27.55 -3.88
C PRO A 191 -20.53 28.34 -4.39
N GLU A 192 -19.52 28.56 -3.56
CA GLU A 192 -18.23 29.15 -3.93
C GLU A 192 -17.20 28.15 -4.55
N PHE A 193 -17.50 26.84 -4.59
CA PHE A 193 -16.60 25.79 -5.08
C PHE A 193 -17.04 25.13 -6.41
N GLU A 194 -17.73 25.88 -7.28
CA GLU A 194 -18.21 25.46 -8.61
C GLU A 194 -17.09 25.26 -9.68
N GLY A 195 -15.88 24.86 -9.28
CA GLY A 195 -14.68 24.95 -10.12
C GLY A 195 -13.81 23.70 -10.29
N PHE A 196 -14.21 22.53 -9.79
CA PHE A 196 -13.44 21.29 -9.95
C PHE A 196 -14.06 20.42 -11.06
N GLU A 197 -13.62 20.62 -12.30
CA GLU A 197 -13.78 19.63 -13.36
C GLU A 197 -12.90 18.42 -13.02
N TYR A 198 -13.50 17.36 -12.47
CA TYR A 198 -12.92 16.02 -12.50
C TYR A 198 -12.88 15.58 -13.96
N SER A 199 -11.70 15.61 -14.57
CA SER A 199 -11.44 14.94 -15.84
C SER A 199 -11.60 13.44 -15.63
N GLU A 200 -12.75 12.87 -16.04
CA GLU A 200 -12.97 11.44 -16.15
C GLU A 200 -11.96 10.84 -17.16
N PHE A 201 -10.82 10.33 -16.68
CA PHE A 201 -9.96 9.46 -17.47
C PHE A 201 -10.61 8.08 -17.57
N SER A 202 -10.45 7.42 -18.71
CA SER A 202 -10.82 6.01 -18.82
C SER A 202 -9.81 5.13 -18.07
N ASP A 203 -10.26 4.00 -17.51
CA ASP A 203 -9.39 3.04 -16.79
C ASP A 203 -8.21 2.58 -17.66
N GLU A 204 -8.39 2.48 -18.98
CA GLU A 204 -7.33 2.13 -19.94
C GLU A 204 -6.22 3.21 -20.05
N GLU A 205 -6.57 4.50 -19.94
CA GLU A 205 -5.61 5.61 -19.98
C GLU A 205 -4.81 5.69 -18.67
N LEU A 206 -5.46 5.39 -17.54
CA LEU A 206 -4.80 5.29 -16.23
C LEU A 206 -3.83 4.11 -16.19
N ASP A 207 -4.23 2.93 -16.69
CA ASP A 207 -3.38 1.75 -16.76
C ASP A 207 -2.15 1.97 -17.67
N ALA A 208 -2.34 2.59 -18.84
CA ALA A 208 -1.24 2.89 -19.76
C ALA A 208 -0.23 3.88 -19.16
N LYS A 209 -0.71 4.87 -18.39
CA LYS A 209 0.12 5.81 -17.66
C LYS A 209 0.90 5.13 -16.54
N ASP A 210 0.26 4.25 -15.78
CA ASP A 210 0.90 3.50 -14.70
C ASP A 210 1.99 2.57 -15.22
N ASP A 211 1.75 1.93 -16.37
CA ASP A 211 2.75 1.12 -17.06
C ASP A 211 3.92 1.95 -17.58
N ALA A 212 3.64 3.12 -18.19
CA ALA A 212 4.70 4.04 -18.62
C ALA A 212 5.55 4.51 -17.44
N ALA A 213 4.93 4.90 -16.32
CA ALA A 213 5.63 5.28 -15.11
C ALA A 213 6.47 4.11 -14.56
N ARG A 214 5.91 2.90 -14.51
CA ARG A 214 6.63 1.69 -14.06
C ARG A 214 7.88 1.43 -14.89
N LEU A 215 7.82 1.58 -16.21
CA LEU A 215 8.97 1.43 -17.11
C LEU A 215 10.04 2.49 -16.84
N LEU A 216 9.64 3.76 -16.66
CA LEU A 216 10.58 4.85 -16.37
C LEU A 216 11.31 4.65 -15.04
N LEU A 217 10.63 4.13 -14.03
CA LEU A 217 11.20 3.86 -12.71
C LEU A 217 12.27 2.75 -12.72
N GLN A 218 12.35 1.94 -13.78
CA GLN A 218 13.39 0.92 -13.96
C GLN A 218 14.65 1.45 -14.67
N LEU A 219 14.62 2.71 -15.14
CA LEU A 219 15.75 3.31 -15.86
C LEU A 219 16.72 3.96 -14.88
N ASP A 220 17.89 3.33 -14.68
CA ASP A 220 18.92 3.82 -13.75
C ASP A 220 20.04 4.64 -14.43
N ASP A 221 19.94 4.91 -15.74
CA ASP A 221 20.91 5.72 -16.47
C ASP A 221 20.48 7.20 -16.47
N PRO A 222 21.31 8.17 -16.01
CA PRO A 222 21.02 9.59 -16.16
C PRO A 222 20.67 10.07 -17.58
N ASN A 223 21.03 9.32 -18.63
CA ASN A 223 20.61 9.62 -20.01
C ASN A 223 19.09 9.43 -20.23
N SER A 224 18.38 8.75 -19.32
CA SER A 224 16.92 8.58 -19.38
C SER A 224 16.13 9.80 -18.91
N ILE A 225 16.80 10.81 -18.35
CA ILE A 225 16.13 12.02 -17.83
C ILE A 225 15.31 12.72 -18.92
N ASP A 226 15.75 12.70 -20.18
CA ASP A 226 14.99 13.31 -21.28
C ASP A 226 13.63 12.62 -21.51
N LEU A 227 13.57 11.29 -21.36
CA LEU A 227 12.31 10.52 -21.46
C LEU A 227 11.41 10.79 -20.27
N ILE A 228 11.99 10.93 -19.07
CA ILE A 228 11.25 11.31 -17.87
C ILE A 228 10.68 12.72 -18.04
N ASP A 229 11.46 13.66 -18.57
CA ASP A 229 11.02 15.03 -18.83
C ASP A 229 9.90 15.07 -19.87
N GLU A 230 9.94 14.21 -20.89
CA GLU A 230 8.85 14.08 -21.86
C GLU A 230 7.57 13.56 -21.19
N PHE A 231 7.65 12.51 -20.38
CA PHE A 231 6.50 12.01 -19.61
C PHE A 231 5.91 13.07 -18.68
N LEU A 232 6.75 13.74 -17.88
CA LEU A 232 6.30 14.78 -16.96
C LEU A 232 5.68 15.96 -17.70
N LYS A 233 6.23 16.34 -18.85
CA LYS A 233 5.68 17.40 -19.69
C LYS A 233 4.31 17.03 -20.25
N VAL A 234 4.12 15.79 -20.71
CA VAL A 234 2.82 15.33 -21.19
C VAL A 234 1.82 15.38 -20.04
N GLU A 235 2.16 14.81 -18.88
CA GLU A 235 1.31 14.84 -17.68
C GLU A 235 0.93 16.26 -17.27
N GLU A 236 1.88 17.21 -17.30
CA GLU A 236 1.62 18.62 -16.95
C GLU A 236 0.77 19.37 -17.98
N GLN A 237 0.69 18.87 -19.21
CA GLN A 237 -0.13 19.44 -20.28
C GLN A 237 -1.54 18.86 -20.30
N THR A 238 -1.71 17.61 -19.88
CA THR A 238 -2.97 16.87 -19.99
C THR A 238 -3.73 16.83 -18.67
N PHE A 239 -3.06 16.50 -17.57
CA PHE A 239 -3.70 16.19 -16.29
C PHE A 239 -3.25 17.14 -15.18
N ILE A 240 -1.95 17.16 -14.89
CA ILE A 240 -1.32 17.93 -13.81
C ILE A 240 -1.04 19.37 -14.27
N THR A 241 -2.08 20.03 -14.78
CA THR A 241 -1.99 21.41 -15.28
C THR A 241 -1.59 22.40 -14.17
N PRO A 242 -1.10 23.61 -14.50
CA PRO A 242 -0.80 24.62 -13.48
C PRO A 242 -1.99 24.93 -12.55
N THR A 243 -3.20 24.96 -13.10
CA THR A 243 -4.44 25.14 -12.31
C THR A 243 -4.67 23.95 -11.40
N PHE A 244 -4.54 22.73 -11.91
CA PHE A 244 -4.66 21.51 -11.09
C PHE A 244 -3.65 21.50 -9.94
N LYS A 245 -2.39 21.85 -10.20
CA LYS A 245 -1.36 21.98 -9.16
C LYS A 245 -1.75 23.00 -8.10
N GLN A 246 -2.19 24.19 -8.51
CA GLN A 246 -2.56 25.25 -7.57
C GLN A 246 -3.75 24.85 -6.68
N GLN A 247 -4.74 24.18 -7.24
CA GLN A 247 -5.95 23.75 -6.52
C GLN A 247 -5.68 22.60 -5.56
N ASN A 248 -4.71 21.75 -5.86
CA ASN A 248 -4.47 20.50 -5.15
C ASN A 248 -3.12 20.45 -4.42
N GLU A 249 -2.35 21.55 -4.40
CA GLU A 249 -1.09 21.65 -3.66
C GLU A 249 -1.30 21.20 -2.21
N GLY A 250 -0.34 20.45 -1.67
CA GLY A 250 -0.44 19.84 -0.35
C GLY A 250 -1.15 18.48 -0.30
N HIS A 251 -1.93 18.13 -1.33
CA HIS A 251 -2.82 16.97 -1.30
C HIS A 251 -2.48 15.89 -2.33
N PHE A 252 -1.40 16.05 -3.10
CA PHE A 252 -1.04 15.13 -4.20
C PHE A 252 -0.98 13.68 -3.73
N TRP A 253 -0.37 13.40 -2.58
CA TRP A 253 -0.29 12.03 -2.06
C TRP A 253 -1.63 11.35 -1.75
N LEU A 254 -2.65 12.14 -1.44
CA LEU A 254 -3.98 11.62 -1.14
C LEU A 254 -4.75 11.24 -2.43
N MET A 255 -4.38 11.80 -3.58
CA MET A 255 -4.95 11.44 -4.89
C MET A 255 -4.14 10.35 -5.55
N HIS A 256 -4.78 9.21 -5.84
CA HIS A 256 -4.11 8.03 -6.39
C HIS A 256 -3.47 8.31 -7.75
N GLU A 257 -4.18 9.04 -8.59
CA GLU A 257 -3.89 9.37 -9.98
C GLU A 257 -2.63 10.23 -10.13
N THR A 258 -2.23 10.95 -9.08
CA THR A 258 -1.03 11.81 -9.10
C THR A 258 0.22 11.09 -8.59
N ARG A 259 0.09 9.91 -7.98
CA ARG A 259 1.21 9.14 -7.43
C ARG A 259 2.24 8.67 -8.48
N PRO A 260 1.85 8.22 -9.69
CA PRO A 260 2.80 7.88 -10.75
C PRO A 260 3.68 9.09 -11.11
N TYR A 261 3.05 10.26 -11.28
CA TYR A 261 3.75 11.52 -11.56
C TYR A 261 4.76 11.88 -10.46
N MET A 262 4.36 11.79 -9.19
CA MET A 262 5.27 12.05 -8.07
C MET A 262 6.39 11.02 -7.95
N ALA A 263 6.12 9.74 -8.22
CA ALA A 263 7.14 8.70 -8.19
C ALA A 263 8.20 8.95 -9.27
N VAL A 264 7.77 9.27 -10.49
CA VAL A 264 8.66 9.61 -11.60
C VAL A 264 9.48 10.87 -11.31
N ARG A 265 8.89 11.91 -10.70
CA ARG A 265 9.64 13.09 -10.24
C ARG A 265 10.69 12.77 -9.19
N PHE A 266 10.37 11.92 -8.21
CA PHE A 266 11.35 11.52 -7.21
C PHE A 266 12.50 10.72 -7.83
N HIS A 267 12.19 9.83 -8.79
CA HIS A 267 13.19 9.10 -9.55
C HIS A 267 14.10 10.02 -10.37
N LYS A 268 13.54 11.02 -11.05
CA LYS A 268 14.32 12.08 -11.71
C LYS A 268 15.27 12.77 -10.74
N ALA A 269 14.79 13.15 -9.55
CA ALA A 269 15.62 13.78 -8.53
C ALA A 269 16.81 12.88 -8.12
N ARG A 270 16.59 11.56 -8.00
CA ARG A 270 17.66 10.58 -7.72
C ARG A 270 18.69 10.54 -8.85
N LEU A 271 18.28 10.40 -10.11
CA LEU A 271 19.19 10.38 -11.26
C LEU A 271 19.98 11.70 -11.41
N LEU A 272 19.34 12.84 -11.14
CA LEU A 272 20.00 14.14 -11.10
C LEU A 272 21.06 14.20 -9.99
N PHE A 273 20.74 13.68 -8.81
CA PHE A 273 21.70 13.61 -7.70
C PHE A 273 22.88 12.69 -8.04
N GLU A 274 22.63 11.51 -8.60
CA GLU A 274 23.64 10.54 -9.04
C GLU A 274 24.57 11.12 -10.11
N SER A 275 24.04 11.93 -11.03
CA SER A 275 24.82 12.67 -12.04
C SER A 275 25.48 13.97 -11.55
N ASN A 276 25.51 14.21 -10.23
CA ASN A 276 26.07 15.42 -9.59
C ASN A 276 25.35 16.73 -9.94
N GLN A 277 24.14 16.68 -10.50
CA GLN A 277 23.31 17.84 -10.80
C GLN A 277 22.49 18.26 -9.57
N PHE A 278 23.17 18.51 -8.44
CA PHE A 278 22.55 18.69 -7.12
C PHE A 278 21.51 19.82 -7.07
N GLN A 279 21.77 20.94 -7.74
CA GLN A 279 20.81 22.06 -7.74
C GLN A 279 19.50 21.71 -8.44
N LYS A 280 19.56 20.92 -9.53
CA LYS A 280 18.35 20.45 -10.22
C LYS A 280 17.61 19.41 -9.39
N ALA A 281 18.34 18.50 -8.74
CA ALA A 281 17.75 17.53 -7.81
C ALA A 281 17.01 18.25 -6.66
N CYS A 282 17.63 19.29 -6.07
CA CYS A 282 16.97 20.15 -5.07
C CYS A 282 15.66 20.75 -5.60
N THR A 283 15.63 21.28 -6.82
CA THR A 283 14.41 21.87 -7.39
C THR A 283 13.28 20.84 -7.54
N GLU A 284 13.59 19.63 -7.98
CA GLU A 284 12.60 18.54 -8.05
C GLU A 284 12.07 18.16 -6.65
N LEU A 285 12.95 18.09 -5.66
CA LEU A 285 12.58 17.73 -4.29
C LEU A 285 11.79 18.84 -3.59
N GLU A 286 12.13 20.10 -3.81
CA GLU A 286 11.36 21.26 -3.32
C GLU A 286 9.94 21.26 -3.90
N GLU A 287 9.79 20.95 -5.20
CA GLU A 287 8.47 20.80 -5.80
C GLU A 287 7.70 19.65 -5.15
N LEU A 288 8.32 18.48 -5.00
CA LEU A 288 7.67 17.32 -4.35
C LEU A 288 7.22 17.63 -2.92
N LEU A 289 8.03 18.34 -2.14
CA LEU A 289 7.68 18.72 -0.76
C LEU A 289 6.56 19.77 -0.69
N LYS A 290 6.38 20.62 -1.72
CA LYS A 290 5.21 21.50 -1.82
C LYS A 290 3.94 20.73 -2.16
N LEU A 291 4.03 19.81 -3.13
CA LEU A 291 2.91 18.98 -3.54
C LEU A 291 2.48 17.99 -2.44
N ASN A 292 3.44 17.53 -1.63
CA ASN A 292 3.27 16.57 -0.55
C ASN A 292 4.08 16.97 0.72
N PRO A 293 3.56 17.92 1.53
CA PRO A 293 4.24 18.44 2.72
C PRO A 293 4.26 17.46 3.90
N ASN A 294 3.43 16.42 3.88
CA ASN A 294 3.55 15.31 4.83
C ASN A 294 4.73 14.38 4.48
N ASP A 295 5.36 14.60 3.33
CA ASP A 295 6.53 13.88 2.82
C ASP A 295 6.40 12.36 2.91
N ASN A 296 5.26 11.83 2.45
CA ASN A 296 5.00 10.39 2.44
C ASN A 296 6.01 9.59 1.59
N GLN A 297 6.73 10.24 0.67
CA GLN A 297 7.78 9.64 -0.15
C GLN A 297 9.17 9.67 0.50
N ALA A 298 9.32 10.33 1.65
CA ALA A 298 10.59 10.56 2.32
C ALA A 298 11.62 11.34 1.47
N CYS A 299 11.14 12.26 0.63
CA CYS A 299 11.93 13.20 -0.17
C CYS A 299 12.87 14.05 0.68
N ARG A 300 12.49 14.36 1.93
CA ARG A 300 13.30 15.18 2.86
C ARG A 300 14.71 14.62 3.06
N TYR A 301 14.89 13.29 2.96
CA TYR A 301 16.18 12.64 3.17
C TYR A 301 17.18 12.92 2.06
N LEU A 302 16.76 12.74 0.80
CA LEU A 302 17.59 13.10 -0.34
C LEU A 302 17.79 14.62 -0.39
N TYR A 303 16.76 15.40 -0.06
CA TYR A 303 16.82 16.86 -0.06
C TYR A 303 17.82 17.39 0.95
N ALA A 304 17.80 16.90 2.20
CA ALA A 304 18.78 17.26 3.22
C ALA A 304 20.22 17.02 2.74
N ASN A 305 20.48 15.86 2.11
CA ASN A 305 21.80 15.56 1.56
C ASN A 305 22.16 16.47 0.37
N CYS A 306 21.21 16.83 -0.49
CA CYS A 306 21.44 17.81 -1.57
C CYS A 306 21.83 19.19 -1.00
N LEU A 307 21.13 19.66 0.04
CA LEU A 307 21.43 20.93 0.70
C LEU A 307 22.83 20.94 1.33
N VAL A 308 23.27 19.83 1.93
CA VAL A 308 24.65 19.67 2.43
C VAL A 308 25.65 19.74 1.28
N MET A 309 25.42 19.02 0.17
CA MET A 309 26.30 19.04 -1.00
C MET A 309 26.44 20.45 -1.60
N LEU A 310 25.37 21.24 -1.57
CA LEU A 310 25.32 22.62 -2.06
C LEU A 310 25.72 23.67 -1.01
N LYS A 311 25.96 23.25 0.24
CA LYS A 311 26.23 24.13 1.39
C LYS A 311 25.12 25.17 1.62
N GLN A 312 23.87 24.82 1.33
CA GLN A 312 22.70 25.66 1.52
C GLN A 312 22.18 25.54 2.96
N TRP A 313 22.99 25.98 3.92
CA TRP A 313 22.75 25.77 5.35
C TRP A 313 21.48 26.43 5.86
N ASP A 314 21.10 27.60 5.34
CA ASP A 314 19.89 28.30 5.78
C ASP A 314 18.62 27.50 5.43
N LYS A 315 18.56 26.92 4.22
CA LYS A 315 17.47 26.03 3.83
C LYS A 315 17.48 24.73 4.64
N LEU A 316 18.66 24.21 4.97
CA LEU A 316 18.77 23.01 5.78
C LEU A 316 18.26 23.23 7.21
N LYS A 317 18.51 24.41 7.80
CA LYS A 317 17.92 24.79 9.10
C LYS A 317 16.40 24.80 9.06
N VAL A 318 15.81 25.36 8.00
CA VAL A 318 14.36 25.35 7.81
C VAL A 318 13.85 23.91 7.72
N LEU A 319 14.46 23.08 6.88
CA LEU A 319 14.07 21.67 6.73
C LEU A 319 14.16 20.89 8.05
N LEU A 320 15.23 21.08 8.82
CA LEU A 320 15.43 20.44 10.13
C LEU A 320 14.37 20.88 11.15
N SER A 321 13.89 22.12 11.06
CA SER A 321 12.83 22.63 11.94
C SER A 321 11.43 22.14 11.54
N GLU A 322 11.19 21.91 10.24
CA GLU A 322 9.91 21.42 9.73
C GLU A 322 9.73 19.92 9.99
N TYR A 323 10.81 19.14 9.88
CA TYR A 323 10.79 17.68 10.05
C TYR A 323 11.67 17.26 11.23
N GLU A 324 11.13 17.42 12.44
CA GLU A 324 11.81 16.98 13.67
C GLU A 324 11.76 15.45 13.79
N GLU A 325 12.91 14.79 13.63
CA GLU A 325 13.04 13.35 13.82
C GLU A 325 14.35 12.96 14.50
N ASP A 326 14.27 11.91 15.31
CA ASP A 326 15.41 11.38 16.07
C ASP A 326 16.24 10.31 15.32
N GLY A 327 16.00 10.16 14.02
CA GLY A 327 16.66 9.17 13.15
C GLY A 327 18.07 9.55 12.70
N ILE A 328 18.77 8.60 12.08
CA ILE A 328 20.13 8.84 11.57
C ILE A 328 20.17 9.83 10.39
N PHE A 329 19.06 10.03 9.68
CA PHE A 329 19.00 10.84 8.47
C PHE A 329 19.17 12.33 8.79
N MET A 330 18.20 12.91 9.51
CA MET A 330 18.22 14.35 9.80
C MET A 330 19.32 14.74 10.79
N LYS A 331 19.61 13.91 11.80
CA LYS A 331 20.75 14.13 12.72
C LYS A 331 22.09 14.14 11.99
N SER A 332 22.24 13.38 10.91
CA SER A 332 23.48 13.44 10.11
C SER A 332 23.60 14.75 9.36
N ALA A 333 22.50 15.27 8.80
CA ALA A 333 22.51 16.55 8.11
C ALA A 333 22.79 17.72 9.08
N GLU A 334 22.18 17.68 10.27
CA GLU A 334 22.47 18.61 11.37
C GLU A 334 23.95 18.56 11.77
N ALA A 335 24.49 17.36 12.00
CA ALA A 335 25.91 17.18 12.35
C ALA A 335 26.84 17.73 11.27
N LEU A 336 26.55 17.47 10.00
CA LEU A 336 27.37 17.96 8.88
C LEU A 336 27.33 19.49 8.76
N MET A 337 26.17 20.10 8.97
CA MET A 337 26.02 21.55 8.99
C MET A 337 26.80 22.18 10.13
N LEU A 338 26.62 21.71 11.37
CA LEU A 338 27.31 22.25 12.54
C LEU A 338 28.82 22.06 12.44
N TYR A 339 29.27 20.87 12.02
CA TYR A 339 30.69 20.63 11.80
C TYR A 339 31.28 21.56 10.72
N ALA A 340 30.54 21.84 9.65
CA ALA A 340 31.00 22.74 8.59
C ALA A 340 31.05 24.21 9.03
N LEU A 341 30.15 24.65 9.90
CA LEU A 341 30.05 26.04 10.36
C LEU A 341 30.97 26.34 11.55
N GLU A 342 31.11 25.39 12.48
CA GLU A 342 31.70 25.62 13.80
C GLU A 342 32.89 24.70 14.10
N GLY A 343 33.07 23.63 13.33
CA GLY A 343 34.10 22.62 13.57
C GLY A 343 33.74 21.65 14.70
N GLU A 344 34.75 21.06 15.35
CA GLU A 344 34.54 20.15 16.48
C GLU A 344 34.06 20.92 17.72
N SER A 345 32.83 20.66 18.19
CA SER A 345 32.27 21.24 19.41
C SER A 345 31.74 20.16 20.37
N ALA A 346 31.48 20.55 21.63
CA ALA A 346 30.88 19.67 22.63
C ALA A 346 29.45 19.23 22.23
N GLU A 347 28.68 20.14 21.63
CA GLU A 347 27.36 19.87 21.07
C GLU A 347 27.41 18.84 19.96
N LEU A 348 28.35 18.99 19.02
CA LEU A 348 28.52 18.05 17.93
C LEU A 348 28.90 16.64 18.43
N ASN A 349 29.71 16.56 19.49
CA ASN A 349 30.01 15.28 20.15
C ASN A 349 28.75 14.62 20.76
N ALA A 350 27.80 15.41 21.27
CA ALA A 350 26.51 14.88 21.75
C ALA A 350 25.66 14.32 20.60
N ILE A 351 25.58 15.03 19.47
CA ILE A 351 24.89 14.54 18.26
C ILE A 351 25.51 13.23 17.77
N LYS A 352 26.83 13.13 17.77
CA LYS A 352 27.55 11.89 17.43
C LYS A 352 27.19 10.73 18.35
N GLN A 353 27.09 10.95 19.66
CA GLN A 353 26.60 9.90 20.58
C GLN A 353 25.15 9.52 20.28
N GLY A 354 24.32 10.50 19.90
CA GLY A 354 22.96 10.28 19.39
C GLY A 354 22.94 9.36 18.18
N LEU A 355 23.75 9.64 17.15
CA LEU A 355 23.87 8.81 15.94
C LEU A 355 24.31 7.37 16.25
N ILE A 356 25.28 7.20 17.15
CA ILE A 356 25.75 5.87 17.59
C ILE A 356 24.66 5.11 18.35
N LYS A 357 23.88 5.81 19.19
CA LYS A 357 22.77 5.22 19.95
C LYS A 357 21.59 4.85 19.04
N ALA A 358 21.27 5.70 18.07
CA ALA A 358 20.23 5.47 17.08
C ALA A 358 20.54 4.21 16.25
N ASN A 359 21.79 4.09 15.78
CA ASN A 359 22.19 2.92 15.01
C ASN A 359 23.66 2.53 15.25
N LYS A 360 23.83 1.37 15.92
CA LYS A 360 25.15 0.81 16.28
C LYS A 360 26.04 0.46 15.08
N HIS A 361 25.46 0.32 13.88
CA HIS A 361 26.17 -0.01 12.64
C HIS A 361 26.63 1.23 11.88
N PHE A 362 25.98 2.38 12.08
CA PHE A 362 26.15 3.61 11.31
C PHE A 362 27.62 3.99 11.09
N VAL A 363 28.36 4.22 12.19
CA VAL A 363 29.76 4.66 12.11
C VAL A 363 30.64 3.65 11.39
N LYS A 364 30.47 2.36 11.66
CA LYS A 364 31.32 1.31 11.07
C LYS A 364 31.09 1.18 9.57
N ILE A 365 29.83 1.21 9.13
CA ILE A 365 29.49 1.09 7.72
C ILE A 365 29.95 2.35 6.96
N LEU A 366 29.62 3.54 7.47
CA LEU A 366 29.90 4.79 6.77
C LEU A 366 31.40 5.06 6.61
N THR A 367 32.19 4.70 7.63
CA THR A 367 33.66 4.84 7.63
C THR A 367 34.41 3.68 6.98
N GLY A 368 33.69 2.69 6.43
CA GLY A 368 34.26 1.54 5.72
C GLY A 368 34.90 0.47 6.60
N GLN A 369 34.66 0.49 7.92
CA GLN A 369 35.11 -0.54 8.87
C GLN A 369 34.27 -1.82 8.78
N GLU A 370 33.02 -1.71 8.34
CA GLU A 370 32.11 -2.82 8.08
C GLU A 370 31.66 -2.75 6.62
N LYS A 371 32.02 -3.76 5.82
CA LYS A 371 31.54 -3.87 4.44
C LYS A 371 30.14 -4.46 4.44
N VAL A 372 29.24 -3.83 3.69
CA VAL A 372 27.89 -4.31 3.48
C VAL A 372 27.70 -4.48 1.97
N LYS A 373 27.15 -5.61 1.56
CA LYS A 373 26.63 -5.74 0.19
C LYS A 373 25.32 -4.95 0.18
N LEU A 374 25.18 -3.96 -0.69
CA LEU A 374 23.92 -3.24 -0.89
C LEU A 374 22.95 -4.26 -1.53
N PRO A 375 21.97 -4.82 -0.80
CA PRO A 375 20.89 -5.58 -1.42
C PRO A 375 19.81 -4.60 -1.91
N ASP A 376 18.86 -5.08 -2.71
CA ASP A 376 17.61 -4.34 -2.93
C ASP A 376 16.87 -4.26 -1.58
N VAL A 377 16.97 -3.11 -0.91
CA VAL A 377 16.34 -2.89 0.38
C VAL A 377 14.87 -2.55 0.14
N LEU A 378 13.97 -3.52 0.36
CA LEU A 378 12.51 -3.31 0.29
C LEU A 378 11.95 -2.51 1.49
N GLY A 379 12.80 -2.13 2.44
CA GLY A 379 12.46 -1.37 3.64
C GLY A 379 13.47 -1.64 4.77
N TYR A 380 13.41 -0.83 5.82
CA TYR A 380 14.31 -0.95 6.97
C TYR A 380 13.56 -0.93 8.31
N THR A 381 14.24 -1.37 9.36
CA THR A 381 13.82 -1.15 10.76
C THR A 381 14.81 -0.21 11.44
N LEU A 382 14.36 0.64 12.36
CA LEU A 382 15.24 1.54 13.10
C LEU A 382 16.37 0.76 13.81
N GLY A 383 17.60 1.21 13.67
CA GLY A 383 18.82 0.59 14.22
C GLY A 383 19.38 -0.60 13.41
N SER A 384 18.73 -0.97 12.31
CA SER A 384 19.16 -2.09 11.43
C SER A 384 20.32 -1.70 10.51
N LYS A 385 20.94 -2.67 9.81
CA LYS A 385 21.95 -2.33 8.80
C LYS A 385 21.29 -1.71 7.56
N GLU A 386 20.10 -2.20 7.26
CA GLU A 386 19.24 -1.78 6.15
C GLU A 386 18.92 -0.29 6.26
N GLU A 387 18.70 0.24 7.47
CA GLU A 387 18.52 1.69 7.70
C GLU A 387 19.75 2.49 7.25
N VAL A 388 20.95 2.00 7.55
CA VAL A 388 22.20 2.65 7.12
C VAL A 388 22.39 2.53 5.61
N ILE A 389 21.96 1.42 5.00
CA ILE A 389 22.00 1.23 3.55
C ILE A 389 21.07 2.22 2.86
N THR A 390 19.81 2.32 3.30
CA THR A 390 18.85 3.31 2.79
C THR A 390 19.36 4.73 2.97
N TYR A 391 20.01 5.05 4.10
CA TYR A 391 20.69 6.33 4.30
C TYR A 391 21.79 6.60 3.26
N ILE A 392 22.57 5.58 2.89
CA ILE A 392 23.61 5.68 1.87
C ILE A 392 22.99 5.87 0.48
N GLU A 393 21.93 5.12 0.15
CA GLU A 393 21.17 5.23 -1.11
C GLU A 393 20.56 6.63 -1.29
N MET A 394 20.07 7.24 -0.20
CA MET A 394 19.61 8.63 -0.19
C MET A 394 20.73 9.67 -0.24
N GLY A 395 21.97 9.26 -0.58
CA GLY A 395 23.09 10.16 -0.80
C GLY A 395 23.90 10.50 0.46
N GLY A 396 23.58 9.91 1.61
CA GLY A 396 24.19 10.27 2.89
C GLY A 396 25.72 10.19 2.86
N LYS A 397 26.29 9.08 2.38
CA LYS A 397 27.76 8.93 2.29
C LYS A 397 28.42 10.00 1.43
N ARG A 398 27.76 10.44 0.36
CA ARG A 398 28.29 11.52 -0.51
C ARG A 398 28.29 12.85 0.23
N ALA A 399 27.23 13.15 0.99
CA ALA A 399 27.17 14.34 1.85
C ALA A 399 28.27 14.36 2.92
N TRP A 400 28.57 13.22 3.55
CA TRP A 400 29.72 13.14 4.47
C TRP A 400 31.06 13.36 3.75
N LEU A 401 31.23 12.82 2.54
CA LEU A 401 32.45 13.03 1.76
C LEU A 401 32.63 14.48 1.28
N SER A 402 31.54 15.23 1.07
CA SER A 402 31.63 16.63 0.63
C SER A 402 32.02 17.61 1.74
N VAL A 403 31.85 17.23 3.00
CA VAL A 403 32.29 18.02 4.15
C VAL A 403 33.65 17.49 4.63
N GLU A 404 34.70 18.23 4.28
CA GLU A 404 36.09 17.86 4.54
C GLU A 404 36.34 17.54 6.01
N GLY A 405 36.94 16.37 6.31
CA GLY A 405 37.27 15.95 7.67
C GLY A 405 36.12 15.30 8.45
N SER A 406 34.87 15.42 8.01
CA SER A 406 33.70 14.95 8.78
C SER A 406 33.71 13.44 9.06
N LEU A 407 34.10 12.59 8.09
CA LEU A 407 34.22 11.14 8.30
C LEU A 407 35.35 10.78 9.26
N PHE A 408 36.45 11.54 9.27
CA PHE A 408 37.52 11.34 10.23
C PHE A 408 37.06 11.70 11.64
N TRP A 409 36.35 12.82 11.79
CA TRP A 409 35.71 13.22 13.03
C TRP A 409 34.71 12.15 13.51
N LEU A 410 33.82 11.66 12.63
CA LEU A 410 32.85 10.61 12.97
C LEU A 410 33.53 9.33 13.44
N ARG A 411 34.62 8.92 12.78
CA ARG A 411 35.41 7.74 13.17
C ARG A 411 36.18 7.92 14.48
N ASN A 412 36.56 9.15 14.82
CA ASN A 412 37.46 9.42 15.92
C ASN A 412 36.86 8.95 17.25
N LYS A 413 37.62 8.21 18.05
CA LYS A 413 37.15 7.71 19.36
C LYS A 413 37.60 8.60 20.53
N LYS A 414 37.91 9.89 20.28
CA LYS A 414 38.36 10.81 21.33
C LYS A 414 37.45 10.65 22.56
N LYS A 415 38.11 10.23 23.64
CA LYS A 415 37.53 9.86 24.94
C LYS A 415 36.94 11.06 25.63
#